data_AF-A0A7W2GRA5-F1
#
_entry.id   AF-A0A7W2GRA5-F1
#
_cell.length_a   1.000
_cell.length_b   1.000
_cell.length_c   1.000
_cell.angle_alpha   90.00
_cell.angle_beta   90.00
_cell.angle_gamma   90.00
#
_symmetry.space_group_name_H-M   'P 1'
#
loop_
_entity.id
_entity.type
_entity.pdbx_description
1 polymer ?
#
loop_
_entity_poly.entity_id
_entity_poly.type
_entity_poly.pdbx_seq_one_letter_code
_entity_poly.pdbx_strand_id
1 'polypeptide(L)'
;MPSTPLPTAVSNDNDKIIAEKKRAALDLVLDAWTVGLEKGIDGEILAHAALFAALSDLVDLYGEDAVAKLAARLPERIQAGEFTLVRHVQ
;
A
#
# COMPACT_ATOMS: atom_id res chain seq x y z
N MET A 1 -18.19 -45.98 -3.98
CA MET A 1 -17.64 -44.84 -3.21
C MET A 1 -17.37 -43.70 -4.18
N PRO A 2 -18.04 -42.54 -4.08
CA PRO A 2 -17.65 -41.38 -4.86
C PRO A 2 -16.50 -40.64 -4.15
N SER A 3 -15.34 -40.55 -4.81
CA SER A 3 -14.21 -39.75 -4.34
C SER A 3 -14.52 -38.26 -4.55
N THR A 4 -14.68 -37.52 -3.48
CA THR A 4 -14.81 -36.04 -3.51
C THR A 4 -13.46 -35.44 -3.93
N PRO A 5 -13.40 -34.43 -4.83
CA PRO A 5 -12.14 -33.79 -5.18
C PRO A 5 -11.60 -32.96 -4.00
N LEU A 6 -10.28 -32.95 -3.87
CA LEU A 6 -9.54 -32.31 -2.78
C LEU A 6 -9.66 -30.76 -2.84
N PRO A 7 -10.05 -30.07 -1.76
CA PRO A 7 -10.11 -28.60 -1.72
C PRO A 7 -8.74 -28.02 -1.36
N THR A 8 -7.85 -27.81 -2.35
CA THR A 8 -6.54 -27.14 -2.10
C THR A 8 -6.01 -26.29 -3.26
N ALA A 9 -6.45 -26.49 -4.51
CA ALA A 9 -5.91 -25.75 -5.65
C ALA A 9 -6.43 -24.30 -5.77
N VAL A 10 -7.70 -24.05 -5.43
CA VAL A 10 -8.37 -22.75 -5.68
C VAL A 10 -7.84 -21.61 -4.79
N SER A 11 -7.42 -21.91 -3.55
CA SER A 11 -6.89 -20.90 -2.61
C SER A 11 -5.53 -20.33 -3.05
N ASN A 12 -4.63 -21.19 -3.52
CA ASN A 12 -3.27 -20.80 -3.93
C ASN A 12 -3.27 -19.91 -5.18
N ASP A 13 -4.20 -20.14 -6.10
CA ASP A 13 -4.32 -19.32 -7.32
C ASP A 13 -4.89 -17.93 -6.99
N ASN A 14 -5.84 -17.84 -6.06
CA ASN A 14 -6.40 -16.56 -5.63
C ASN A 14 -5.37 -15.69 -4.88
N ASP A 15 -4.56 -16.30 -4.01
CA ASP A 15 -3.49 -15.58 -3.30
C ASP A 15 -2.42 -15.03 -4.27
N LYS A 16 -2.06 -15.81 -5.30
CA LYS A 16 -1.17 -15.36 -6.37
C LYS A 16 -1.77 -14.18 -7.15
N ILE A 17 -3.05 -14.26 -7.52
CA ILE A 17 -3.73 -13.17 -8.23
C ILE A 17 -3.75 -11.89 -7.38
N ILE A 18 -4.01 -12.01 -6.07
CA ILE A 18 -3.98 -10.86 -5.16
C ILE A 18 -2.57 -10.26 -5.07
N ALA A 19 -1.54 -11.10 -4.97
CA ALA A 19 -0.15 -10.64 -4.94
C ALA A 19 0.24 -9.92 -6.24
N GLU A 20 -0.15 -10.45 -7.41
CA GLU A 20 0.08 -9.82 -8.71
C GLU A 20 -0.63 -8.47 -8.82
N LYS A 21 -1.90 -8.38 -8.38
CA LYS A 21 -2.64 -7.11 -8.35
C LYS A 21 -1.98 -6.08 -7.44
N LYS A 22 -1.51 -6.50 -6.26
CA LYS A 22 -0.77 -5.62 -5.33
C LYS A 22 0.52 -5.10 -5.96
N ARG A 23 1.27 -5.96 -6.66
CA ARG A 23 2.50 -5.55 -7.35
C ARG A 23 2.18 -4.57 -8.49
N ALA A 24 1.20 -4.89 -9.33
CA ALA A 24 0.79 -4.01 -10.42
C ALA A 24 0.30 -2.64 -9.91
N ALA A 25 -0.43 -2.60 -8.80
CA ALA A 25 -0.85 -1.35 -8.17
C ALA A 25 0.35 -0.53 -7.66
N LEU A 26 1.34 -1.18 -7.05
CA LEU A 26 2.58 -0.52 -6.62
C LEU A 26 3.34 0.06 -7.82
N ASP A 27 3.52 -0.73 -8.87
CA ASP A 27 4.23 -0.31 -10.09
C ASP A 27 3.54 0.93 -10.70
N LEU A 28 2.20 0.94 -10.77
CA LEU A 28 1.43 2.10 -11.24
C LEU A 28 1.65 3.35 -10.39
N VAL A 29 1.74 3.22 -9.07
CA VAL A 29 2.00 4.34 -8.16
C VAL A 29 3.43 4.88 -8.35
N LEU A 30 4.41 4.00 -8.55
CA LEU A 30 5.80 4.38 -8.80
C LEU A 30 5.97 5.06 -10.17
N ASP A 31 5.26 4.59 -11.18
CA ASP A 31 5.23 5.21 -12.51
C ASP A 31 4.62 6.62 -12.43
N ALA A 32 3.51 6.78 -11.72
CA ALA A 32 2.91 8.09 -11.47
C ALA A 32 3.87 9.04 -10.75
N TRP A 33 4.72 8.51 -9.86
CA TRP A 33 5.78 9.28 -9.21
C TRP A 33 6.80 9.82 -10.21
N THR A 34 7.28 8.96 -11.11
CA THR A 34 8.24 9.33 -12.16
C THR A 34 7.66 10.43 -13.04
N VAL A 35 6.41 10.26 -13.49
CA VAL A 35 5.70 11.26 -14.30
C VAL A 35 5.55 12.61 -13.57
N GLY A 36 5.30 12.59 -12.26
CA GLY A 36 5.21 13.80 -11.45
C GLY A 36 6.54 14.55 -11.39
N LEU A 37 7.64 13.82 -11.17
CA LEU A 37 9.00 14.39 -11.15
C LEU A 37 9.37 14.97 -12.52
N GLU A 38 9.06 14.30 -13.62
CA GLU A 38 9.29 14.79 -14.99
C GLU A 38 8.52 16.09 -15.29
N LYS A 39 7.37 16.29 -14.64
CA LYS A 39 6.58 17.54 -14.72
C LYS A 39 7.12 18.66 -13.84
N GLY A 40 8.20 18.42 -13.09
CA GLY A 40 8.78 19.37 -12.16
C GLY A 40 8.02 19.49 -10.83
N ILE A 41 7.21 18.49 -10.47
CA ILE A 41 6.57 18.42 -9.16
C ILE A 41 7.58 17.83 -8.18
N ASP A 42 7.83 18.53 -7.07
CA ASP A 42 8.75 18.04 -6.04
C ASP A 42 8.24 16.74 -5.42
N GLY A 43 9.16 15.81 -5.14
CA GLY A 43 8.83 14.52 -4.52
C GLY A 43 8.13 14.65 -3.16
N GLU A 44 8.42 15.71 -2.42
CA GLU A 44 7.71 16.05 -1.18
C GLU A 44 6.24 16.40 -1.44
N ILE A 45 5.95 17.18 -2.48
CA ILE A 45 4.57 17.54 -2.85
C ILE A 45 3.80 16.28 -3.29
N LEU A 46 4.43 15.40 -4.08
CA LEU A 46 3.85 14.11 -4.45
C LEU A 46 3.56 13.23 -3.23
N ALA A 47 4.47 13.19 -2.25
CA ALA A 47 4.29 12.42 -1.02
C ALA A 47 3.05 12.88 -0.24
N HIS A 48 2.89 14.19 -0.06
CA HIS A 48 1.72 14.75 0.61
C HIS A 48 0.42 14.48 -0.15
N ALA A 49 0.44 14.62 -1.48
CA ALA A 49 -0.72 14.35 -2.32
C ALA A 49 -1.13 12.86 -2.27
N ALA A 50 -0.16 11.94 -2.32
CA ALA A 50 -0.42 10.51 -2.23
C ALA A 50 -0.96 10.11 -0.85
N LEU A 51 -0.43 10.70 0.23
CA LEU A 51 -0.95 10.46 1.58
C LEU A 51 -2.40 10.95 1.70
N PHE A 52 -2.71 12.13 1.17
CA PHE A 52 -4.07 12.66 1.16
C PHE A 52 -5.02 11.72 0.40
N ALA A 53 -4.68 11.35 -0.84
CA ALA A 53 -5.50 10.47 -1.66
C ALA A 53 -5.74 9.11 -0.98
N ALA A 54 -4.69 8.50 -0.43
CA ALA A 54 -4.79 7.22 0.26
C ALA A 54 -5.67 7.31 1.52
N LEU A 55 -5.53 8.36 2.33
CA LEU A 55 -6.36 8.53 3.53
C LEU A 55 -7.82 8.85 3.18
N SER A 56 -8.07 9.66 2.16
CA SER A 56 -9.42 9.95 1.67
C SER A 56 -10.14 8.69 1.20
N ASP A 57 -9.50 7.85 0.38
CA ASP A 57 -10.09 6.59 -0.08
C ASP A 57 -10.39 5.63 1.09
N LEU A 58 -9.49 5.57 2.07
CA LEU A 58 -9.70 4.75 3.27
C LEU A 58 -10.86 5.28 4.12
N VAL A 59 -11.02 6.60 4.23
CA VAL A 59 -12.13 7.21 4.96
C VAL A 59 -13.45 6.94 4.25
N ASP A 60 -13.50 7.07 2.92
CA ASP A 60 -14.69 6.76 2.14
C ASP A 60 -15.11 5.29 2.28
N LEU A 61 -14.14 4.37 2.38
CA LEU A 61 -14.40 2.93 2.48
C LEU A 61 -14.73 2.46 3.91
N TYR A 62 -14.13 3.06 4.94
CA TYR A 62 -14.15 2.54 6.31
C TYR A 62 -14.66 3.53 7.37
N GLY A 63 -14.83 4.80 7.03
CA GLY A 63 -15.21 5.89 7.93
C GLY A 63 -14.05 6.50 8.71
N GLU A 64 -14.24 7.73 9.19
CA GLU A 64 -13.20 8.55 9.81
C GLU A 64 -12.60 7.91 11.07
N ASP A 65 -13.43 7.33 11.95
CA ASP A 65 -12.98 6.75 13.22
C ASP A 65 -12.07 5.52 12.99
N ALA A 66 -12.39 4.69 12.01
CA ALA A 66 -11.58 3.52 11.67
C ALA A 66 -10.20 3.94 11.14
N VAL A 67 -10.16 4.95 10.27
CA VAL A 67 -8.90 5.46 9.70
C VAL A 67 -8.09 6.24 10.74
N ALA A 68 -8.72 6.98 11.64
CA ALA A 68 -8.04 7.65 12.74
C ALA A 68 -7.30 6.63 13.65
N LYS A 69 -7.95 5.51 13.97
CA LYS A 69 -7.33 4.42 14.74
C LYS A 69 -6.19 3.74 14.00
N LEU A 70 -6.33 3.56 12.67
CA LEU A 70 -5.25 3.07 11.82
C LEU A 70 -4.04 4.02 11.86
N ALA A 71 -4.29 5.32 11.70
CA ALA A 71 -3.26 6.35 11.64
C ALA A 71 -2.56 6.60 12.98
N ALA A 72 -3.24 6.36 14.12
CA ALA A 72 -2.69 6.54 15.46
C ALA A 72 -1.38 5.76 15.71
N ARG A 73 -1.15 4.66 14.97
CA ARG A 73 0.07 3.84 15.08
C ARG A 73 1.21 4.31 14.16
N LEU A 74 0.96 5.24 13.24
CA LEU A 74 1.98 5.71 12.30
C LEU A 74 3.18 6.38 12.99
N PRO A 75 3.01 7.26 14.01
CA PRO A 75 4.16 7.87 14.68
C PRO A 75 5.13 6.84 15.27
N GLU A 76 4.60 5.80 15.93
CA GLU A 76 5.40 4.71 16.50
C GLU A 76 6.18 3.96 15.42
N ARG A 77 5.53 3.64 14.30
CA ARG A 77 6.14 2.92 13.16
C ARG A 77 7.22 3.75 12.46
N ILE A 78 6.99 5.06 12.31
CA ILE A 78 7.97 6.00 11.76
C ILE A 78 9.21 6.06 12.67
N GLN A 79 9.03 6.21 13.97
CA GLN A 79 10.13 6.23 14.95
C GLN A 79 10.88 4.88 15.01
N ALA A 80 10.18 3.77 14.79
CA ALA A 80 10.79 2.45 14.66
C ALA A 80 11.59 2.28 13.35
N GLY A 81 11.52 3.24 12.43
CA GLY A 81 12.26 3.22 11.17
C GLY A 81 11.64 2.33 10.09
N GLU A 82 10.36 1.92 10.22
CA GLU A 82 9.70 1.05 9.23
C GLU A 82 9.67 1.63 7.81
N PHE A 83 9.74 2.96 7.68
CA PHE A 83 9.71 3.68 6.41
C PHE A 83 11.06 4.24 6.00
N THR A 84 12.12 3.98 6.78
CA THR A 84 13.48 4.44 6.48
C THR A 84 14.17 3.38 5.61
N LEU A 85 14.20 3.62 4.29
CA LEU A 85 14.82 2.72 3.31
C LEU A 85 16.37 2.67 3.42
N VAL A 86 16.99 3.68 4.01
CA VAL A 86 18.45 3.73 4.24
C VAL A 86 18.70 4.07 5.70
N ARG A 87 19.00 3.06 6.53
CA ARG A 87 19.55 3.30 7.87
C ARG A 87 20.99 3.78 7.66
N HIS A 88 21.24 5.08 7.82
CA HIS A 88 22.60 5.54 8.04
C HIS A 88 23.07 4.93 9.36
N VAL A 89 23.88 3.87 9.28
CA VAL A 89 24.63 3.37 10.44
C VAL A 89 25.60 4.49 10.79
N GLN A 90 25.32 5.17 11.90
CA GLN A 90 26.16 6.21 12.45
C GLN A 90 26.83 5.69 13.71
#